data_AF-A0A8D8QGA1-F1
#
_entry.id   AF-A0A8D8QGA1-F1
#
_cell.length_a   1.000
_cell.length_b   1.000
_cell.length_c   1.000
_cell.angle_alpha   90.00
_cell.angle_beta   90.00
_cell.angle_gamma   90.00
#
_symmetry.space_group_name_H-M   'P 1'
#
loop_
_entity.id
_entity.type
_entity.pdbx_description
1 polymer ?
#
loop_
_entity_poly.entity_id
_entity_poly.type
_entity_poly.pdbx_seq_one_letter_code
_entity_poly.pdbx_strand_id
1 'polypeptide(L)'
;MNRSSTLFVQLVYYSSLIILFQMGWALTQISHLSIIPDLSESPRHRAELTALRYTASVFANILVYVIAWLFLHGSNSSSIRMDLIGPQHSLQFRKIALVCSFVGVVASILFYCLLQVRRTSSGGKHSDQTSTTPLTRTIKSTEQNGTTPSLSMFRTSSNTSVYIQMFKCSMLYKVSILYTTSRLFLTISLIYVPIYINEYYSGTDSSIVASVPLASFLASLAASLSLKSFQSCAPSSLWRNNQFLFVLGSLAGLAGCVIILWTPFNADQQVLNVYAAAICFGLGSSVTMVISLCSTANLVGSDTQYGAFIYSTVTFSDKLLNGVAVILIEYLRCESKELCPTYYRQVLSYVNGALSIIGIVILFTLPKRLLASH
;
A
#
# COMPACT_ATOMS: atom_id res chain seq x y z
N MET A 1 -1.35 8.97 42.20
CA MET A 1 -0.98 7.98 41.17
C MET A 1 0.29 8.46 40.48
N ASN A 2 1.37 7.68 40.49
CA ASN A 2 2.66 8.11 39.98
C ASN A 2 2.58 8.29 38.45
N ARG A 3 3.00 9.44 37.91
CA ARG A 3 2.91 9.77 36.47
C ARG A 3 3.54 8.69 35.56
N SER A 4 4.59 8.05 36.05
CA SER A 4 5.27 6.94 35.38
C SER A 4 4.41 5.67 35.32
N SER A 5 3.66 5.36 36.39
CA SER A 5 2.74 4.22 36.42
C SER A 5 1.56 4.42 35.46
N THR A 6 1.04 5.64 35.35
CA THR A 6 -0.03 5.96 34.38
C THR A 6 0.44 5.87 32.93
N LEU A 7 1.67 6.31 32.63
CA LEU A 7 2.25 6.20 31.29
C LEU A 7 2.50 4.74 30.89
N PHE A 8 3.02 3.94 31.82
CA PHE A 8 3.25 2.52 31.57
C PHE A 8 1.94 1.77 31.29
N VAL A 9 0.89 2.05 32.07
CA VAL A 9 -0.45 1.47 31.85
C VAL A 9 -1.02 1.89 30.50
N GLN A 10 -0.90 3.17 30.11
CA GLN A 10 -1.32 3.65 28.79
C GLN A 10 -0.55 2.96 27.67
N LEU A 11 0.77 2.84 27.81
CA LEU A 11 1.63 2.17 26.83
C LEU A 11 1.20 0.71 26.63
N VAL A 12 1.06 -0.06 27.71
CA VAL A 12 0.64 -1.47 27.63
C VAL A 12 -0.76 -1.58 27.00
N TYR A 13 -1.69 -0.73 27.40
CA TYR A 13 -3.06 -0.71 26.89
C TYR A 13 -3.10 -0.43 25.38
N TYR A 14 -2.50 0.68 24.93
CA TYR A 14 -2.51 1.06 23.52
C TYR A 14 -1.69 0.10 22.65
N SER A 15 -0.52 -0.36 23.11
CA SER A 15 0.29 -1.34 22.39
C SER A 15 -0.46 -2.65 22.17
N SER A 16 -1.18 -3.15 23.18
CA SER A 16 -1.96 -4.40 23.05
C SER A 16 -3.05 -4.28 21.99
N LEU A 17 -3.80 -3.16 21.99
CA LEU A 17 -4.85 -2.90 21.00
C LEU A 17 -4.28 -2.74 19.58
N ILE A 18 -3.17 -2.02 19.44
CA ILE A 18 -2.50 -1.83 18.14
C ILE A 18 -2.00 -3.17 17.61
N ILE A 19 -1.42 -4.04 18.44
CA ILE A 19 -0.95 -5.37 18.01
C ILE A 19 -2.13 -6.20 17.45
N LEU A 20 -3.26 -6.23 18.16
CA LEU A 20 -4.47 -6.94 17.68
C LEU A 20 -4.98 -6.36 16.36
N PHE A 21 -5.04 -5.04 16.24
CA PHE A 21 -5.45 -4.38 15.00
C PHE A 21 -4.52 -4.71 13.83
N GLN A 22 -3.20 -4.60 14.03
CA GLN A 22 -2.20 -4.87 13.00
C GLN A 22 -2.16 -6.35 12.59
N MET A 23 -2.45 -7.26 13.52
CA MET A 23 -2.62 -8.69 13.23
C MET A 23 -3.86 -8.93 12.36
N GLY A 24 -5.01 -8.36 12.72
CA GLY A 24 -6.24 -8.47 11.92
C GLY A 24 -6.10 -7.90 10.51
N TRP A 25 -5.43 -6.75 10.38
CA TRP A 25 -5.09 -6.17 9.09
C TRP A 25 -4.18 -7.11 8.29
N ALA A 26 -3.09 -7.62 8.89
CA ALA A 26 -2.17 -8.54 8.21
C ALA A 26 -2.89 -9.80 7.68
N LEU A 27 -3.70 -10.44 8.51
CA LEU A 27 -4.45 -11.66 8.17
C LEU A 27 -5.38 -11.43 6.97
N THR A 28 -6.16 -10.35 7.01
CA THR A 28 -7.09 -10.01 5.93
C THR A 28 -6.31 -9.65 4.65
N GLN A 29 -5.29 -8.80 4.76
CA GLN A 29 -4.54 -8.32 3.61
C GLN A 29 -3.82 -9.44 2.86
N ILE A 30 -3.10 -10.31 3.57
CA ILE A 30 -2.28 -11.38 2.99
C ILE A 30 -3.18 -12.44 2.34
N SER A 31 -4.24 -12.88 3.04
CA SER A 31 -5.19 -13.87 2.50
C SER A 31 -5.83 -13.41 1.20
N HIS A 32 -6.19 -12.13 1.13
CA HIS A 32 -6.81 -11.55 -0.05
C HIS A 32 -5.79 -11.26 -1.17
N LEU A 33 -4.48 -11.20 -0.87
CA LEU A 33 -3.43 -11.04 -1.89
C LEU A 33 -3.10 -12.39 -2.49
N SER A 34 -2.99 -13.44 -1.67
CA SER A 34 -2.69 -14.79 -2.12
C SER A 34 -3.78 -15.41 -2.99
N ILE A 35 -5.05 -15.03 -2.78
CA ILE A 35 -6.17 -15.53 -3.59
C ILE A 35 -6.21 -14.95 -5.02
N ILE A 36 -5.56 -13.81 -5.28
CA ILE A 36 -5.64 -13.17 -6.61
C ILE A 36 -4.98 -14.05 -7.68
N PRO A 37 -3.73 -14.52 -7.52
CA PRO A 37 -3.11 -15.46 -8.45
C PRO A 37 -3.89 -16.78 -8.61
N ASP A 38 -4.60 -17.25 -7.57
CA ASP A 38 -5.45 -18.45 -7.64
C ASP A 38 -6.68 -18.26 -8.53
N LEU A 39 -7.27 -17.05 -8.51
CA LEU A 39 -8.49 -16.74 -9.26
C LEU A 39 -8.22 -16.37 -10.73
N SER A 40 -6.95 -16.26 -11.13
CA SER A 40 -6.60 -15.70 -12.44
C SER A 40 -5.45 -16.45 -13.10
N GLU A 41 -5.72 -16.95 -14.30
CA GLU A 41 -4.77 -17.73 -15.09
C GLU A 41 -3.82 -16.84 -15.91
N SER A 42 -4.26 -15.63 -16.28
CA SER A 42 -3.49 -14.70 -17.12
C SER A 42 -2.90 -13.53 -16.34
N PRO A 43 -1.69 -13.03 -16.70
CA PRO A 43 -1.08 -11.85 -16.10
C PRO A 43 -1.94 -10.58 -16.21
N ARG A 44 -2.64 -10.39 -17.34
CA ARG A 44 -3.64 -9.32 -17.50
C ARG A 44 -4.73 -9.39 -16.44
N HIS A 45 -5.36 -10.55 -16.26
CA HIS A 45 -6.46 -10.68 -15.31
C HIS A 45 -5.98 -10.53 -13.85
N ARG A 46 -4.77 -11.00 -13.53
CA ARG A 46 -4.10 -10.73 -12.24
C ARG A 46 -3.93 -9.24 -11.99
N ALA A 47 -3.44 -8.50 -12.98
CA ALA A 47 -3.24 -7.07 -12.88
C ALA A 47 -4.56 -6.32 -12.68
N GLU A 48 -5.63 -6.72 -13.38
CA GLU A 48 -6.97 -6.15 -13.21
C GLU A 48 -7.54 -6.37 -11.81
N LEU A 49 -7.48 -7.60 -11.29
CA LEU A 49 -7.96 -7.93 -9.93
C LEU A 49 -7.16 -7.16 -8.87
N THR A 50 -5.85 -7.04 -9.08
CA THR A 50 -4.95 -6.29 -8.20
C THR A 50 -5.29 -4.79 -8.20
N ALA A 51 -5.48 -4.20 -9.38
CA ALA A 51 -5.87 -2.80 -9.52
C ALA A 51 -7.23 -2.54 -8.87
N LEU A 52 -8.24 -3.38 -9.15
CA LEU A 52 -9.58 -3.25 -8.58
C LEU A 52 -9.56 -3.28 -7.04
N ARG A 53 -8.79 -4.20 -6.46
CA ARG A 53 -8.61 -4.28 -5.01
C ARG A 53 -7.99 -3.00 -4.45
N TYR A 54 -6.95 -2.47 -5.10
CA TYR A 54 -6.32 -1.24 -4.66
C TYR A 54 -7.28 -0.05 -4.76
N THR A 55 -8.01 0.08 -5.87
CA THR A 55 -9.07 1.09 -6.07
C THR A 55 -10.12 1.02 -4.96
N ALA A 56 -10.59 -0.19 -4.60
CA ALA A 56 -11.54 -0.37 -3.50
C ALA A 56 -10.96 0.08 -2.14
N SER A 57 -9.66 -0.13 -1.91
CA SER A 57 -8.97 0.35 -0.70
C SER A 57 -8.88 1.88 -0.67
N VAL A 58 -8.58 2.53 -1.80
CA VAL A 58 -8.57 4.00 -1.90
C VAL A 58 -9.98 4.58 -1.72
N PHE A 59 -10.99 3.95 -2.31
CA PHE A 59 -12.40 4.32 -2.10
C PHE A 59 -12.81 4.22 -0.63
N ALA A 60 -12.40 3.16 0.07
CA ALA A 60 -12.66 3.01 1.50
C ALA A 60 -12.01 4.14 2.33
N ASN A 61 -10.81 4.61 1.96
CA ASN A 61 -10.20 5.78 2.62
C ASN A 61 -11.08 7.02 2.43
N ILE A 62 -11.53 7.31 1.21
CA ILE A 62 -12.42 8.45 0.93
C ILE A 62 -13.74 8.32 1.72
N LEU A 63 -14.33 7.13 1.77
CA LEU A 63 -15.54 6.87 2.54
C LEU A 63 -15.35 7.19 4.04
N VAL A 64 -14.22 6.81 4.63
CA VAL A 64 -13.90 7.15 6.02
C VAL A 64 -13.80 8.67 6.22
N TYR A 65 -13.20 9.41 5.28
CA TYR A 65 -13.19 10.89 5.33
C TYR A 65 -14.60 11.48 5.26
N VAL A 66 -15.47 10.95 4.38
CA VAL A 66 -16.87 11.42 4.26
C VAL A 66 -17.66 11.13 5.53
N ILE A 67 -17.52 9.93 6.10
CA ILE A 67 -18.15 9.56 7.37
C ILE A 67 -17.66 10.49 8.49
N ALA A 68 -16.34 10.69 8.60
CA ALA A 68 -15.77 11.58 9.61
C ALA A 68 -16.29 13.00 9.47
N TRP A 69 -16.32 13.54 8.24
CA TRP A 69 -16.87 14.86 7.95
C TRP A 69 -18.35 14.97 8.34
N LEU A 70 -19.17 13.99 8.01
CA LEU A 70 -20.60 13.98 8.34
C LEU A 70 -20.85 14.00 9.86
N PHE A 71 -20.11 13.19 10.62
CA PHE A 71 -20.28 13.11 12.07
C PHE A 71 -19.65 14.28 12.83
N LEU A 72 -18.58 14.87 12.31
CA LEU A 72 -17.90 16.01 12.94
C LEU A 72 -18.57 17.35 12.58
N HIS A 73 -19.07 17.50 11.34
CA HIS A 73 -19.70 18.74 10.87
C HIS A 73 -21.21 18.80 11.14
N GLY A 74 -21.90 17.65 11.19
CA GLY A 74 -23.34 17.58 11.48
C GLY A 74 -23.72 17.84 12.94
N SER A 75 -22.74 18.02 13.84
CA SER A 75 -22.99 18.44 15.23
C SER A 75 -22.97 19.97 15.28
N ASN A 76 -24.15 20.60 15.32
CA ASN A 76 -24.42 22.06 15.31
C ASN A 76 -23.77 22.87 16.45
N SER A 77 -22.46 22.79 16.65
CA SER A 77 -21.74 23.59 17.63
C SER A 77 -20.42 23.99 17.05
N SER A 78 -20.40 25.21 16.49
CA SER A 78 -19.22 25.97 16.05
C SER A 78 -18.38 25.31 14.96
N SER A 79 -18.11 26.07 13.90
CA SER A 79 -17.07 25.80 12.91
C SER A 79 -15.87 25.08 13.53
N ILE A 80 -15.59 23.87 13.06
CA ILE A 80 -14.50 23.01 13.54
C ILE A 80 -13.20 23.80 13.47
N ARG A 81 -12.75 24.32 14.60
CA ARG A 81 -11.35 24.68 14.82
C ARG A 81 -10.62 23.40 15.24
N MET A 82 -9.64 22.97 14.46
CA MET A 82 -8.73 21.84 14.74
C MET A 82 -7.89 22.07 16.00
N ASP A 83 -7.84 23.30 16.51
CA ASP A 83 -7.36 23.60 17.87
C ASP A 83 -8.18 22.89 18.97
N LEU A 84 -9.32 22.29 18.63
CA LEU A 84 -10.30 21.75 19.56
C LEU A 84 -10.58 20.24 19.39
N ILE A 85 -9.69 19.43 18.80
CA ILE A 85 -9.80 17.96 18.94
C ILE A 85 -9.38 17.60 20.38
N GLY A 86 -10.34 17.67 21.29
CA GLY A 86 -10.18 17.29 22.68
C GLY A 86 -11.11 16.16 23.11
N PRO A 87 -11.05 15.74 24.39
CA PRO A 87 -11.86 14.64 24.93
C PRO A 87 -13.37 14.85 24.77
N GLN A 88 -13.83 16.10 24.57
CA GLN A 88 -15.22 16.45 24.29
C GLN A 88 -15.78 15.80 23.00
N HIS A 89 -14.93 15.47 22.02
CA HIS A 89 -15.35 14.82 20.77
C HIS A 89 -15.31 13.28 20.84
N SER A 90 -14.98 12.70 22.00
CA SER A 90 -14.86 11.24 22.18
C SER A 90 -16.10 10.47 21.71
N LEU A 91 -17.30 10.98 21.97
CA LEU A 91 -18.55 10.36 21.53
C LEU A 91 -18.72 10.38 20.01
N GLN A 92 -18.24 11.42 19.32
CA GLN A 92 -18.28 11.50 17.86
C GLN A 92 -17.29 10.53 17.24
N PHE A 93 -16.05 10.46 17.76
CA PHE A 93 -15.07 9.46 17.33
C PHE A 93 -15.55 8.02 17.58
N ARG A 94 -16.24 7.77 18.70
CA ARG A 94 -16.86 6.47 18.97
C ARG A 94 -17.93 6.14 17.92
N LYS A 95 -18.78 7.09 17.53
CA LYS A 95 -19.78 6.89 16.46
C LYS A 95 -19.11 6.57 15.13
N ILE A 96 -18.07 7.32 14.75
CA ILE A 96 -17.30 7.07 13.53
C ILE A 96 -16.72 5.65 13.56
N ALA A 97 -16.07 5.26 14.65
CA ALA A 97 -15.50 3.92 14.80
C ALA A 97 -16.56 2.82 14.65
N LEU A 98 -17.72 2.96 15.32
CA LEU A 98 -18.81 1.97 15.24
C LEU A 98 -19.37 1.84 13.82
N VAL A 99 -19.58 2.96 13.11
CA VAL A 99 -20.08 2.94 11.73
C VAL A 99 -19.05 2.30 10.79
N CYS A 100 -17.77 2.66 10.90
CA CYS A 100 -16.70 2.05 10.12
C CYS A 100 -16.58 0.54 10.38
N SER A 101 -16.67 0.12 11.65
CA SER A 101 -16.69 -1.31 12.01
C SER A 101 -17.90 -2.04 11.42
N PHE A 102 -19.09 -1.44 11.48
CA PHE A 102 -20.30 -2.04 10.90
C PHE A 102 -20.17 -2.25 9.39
N VAL A 103 -19.71 -1.23 8.65
CA VAL A 103 -19.46 -1.33 7.21
C VAL A 103 -18.43 -2.42 6.90
N GLY A 104 -17.34 -2.49 7.68
CA GLY A 104 -16.32 -3.53 7.54
C GLY A 104 -16.84 -4.95 7.80
N VAL A 105 -17.69 -5.14 8.80
CA VAL A 105 -18.33 -6.44 9.10
C VAL A 105 -19.28 -6.85 7.97
N VAL A 106 -20.13 -5.93 7.50
CA VAL A 106 -21.04 -6.19 6.37
C VAL A 106 -20.26 -6.58 5.12
N ALA A 107 -19.22 -5.82 4.77
CA ALA A 107 -18.35 -6.14 3.64
C ALA A 107 -17.66 -7.51 3.80
N SER A 108 -17.24 -7.86 5.02
CA SER A 108 -16.63 -9.17 5.30
C SER A 108 -17.64 -10.31 5.12
N ILE A 109 -18.86 -10.16 5.64
CA ILE A 109 -19.94 -11.14 5.46
C ILE A 109 -20.26 -11.33 3.98
N LEU A 110 -20.42 -10.22 3.24
CA LEU A 110 -20.66 -10.27 1.80
C LEU A 110 -19.54 -11.01 1.07
N PHE A 111 -18.27 -10.75 1.43
CA PHE A 111 -17.13 -11.45 0.85
C PHE A 111 -17.22 -12.97 1.07
N TYR A 112 -17.46 -13.43 2.30
CA TYR A 112 -17.54 -14.86 2.60
C TYR A 112 -18.75 -15.54 1.92
N CYS A 113 -19.92 -14.90 1.94
CA CYS A 113 -21.11 -15.44 1.29
C CYS A 113 -20.95 -15.53 -0.24
N LEU A 114 -20.42 -14.49 -0.89
CA LEU A 114 -20.25 -14.46 -2.35
C LEU A 114 -19.11 -15.37 -2.82
N LEU A 115 -18.05 -15.52 -2.02
CA LEU A 115 -16.91 -16.37 -2.38
C LEU A 115 -17.25 -17.87 -2.29
N GLN A 116 -18.08 -18.28 -1.33
CA GLN A 116 -18.50 -19.69 -1.18
C GLN A 116 -19.27 -20.21 -2.39
N VAL A 117 -20.10 -19.38 -3.02
CA VAL A 117 -20.93 -19.77 -4.19
C VAL A 117 -20.09 -20.17 -5.41
N ARG A 118 -18.82 -19.75 -5.50
CA ARG A 118 -17.95 -20.08 -6.65
C ARG A 118 -17.18 -21.40 -6.51
N ARG A 119 -17.04 -21.95 -5.29
CA ARG A 119 -16.33 -23.24 -5.08
C ARG A 119 -17.19 -24.46 -5.40
N THR A 120 -18.51 -24.34 -5.44
CA THR A 120 -19.41 -25.50 -5.67
C THR A 120 -19.74 -25.76 -7.14
N SER A 121 -19.29 -24.93 -8.09
CA SER A 121 -19.62 -25.12 -9.51
C SER A 121 -18.45 -25.55 -10.42
N SER A 122 -17.24 -25.75 -9.88
CA SER A 122 -16.11 -26.32 -10.62
C SER A 122 -15.39 -27.37 -9.77
N GLY A 123 -16.17 -28.34 -9.29
CA GLY A 123 -15.67 -29.56 -8.65
C GLY A 123 -15.21 -30.56 -9.72
N GLY A 124 -14.14 -30.24 -10.44
CA GLY A 124 -13.32 -31.25 -11.09
C GLY A 124 -12.60 -32.04 -10.00
N LYS A 125 -13.06 -33.27 -9.77
CA LYS A 125 -12.52 -34.24 -8.80
C LYS A 125 -10.98 -34.22 -8.74
N HIS A 126 -10.42 -33.68 -7.66
CA HIS A 126 -9.14 -34.17 -7.16
C HIS A 126 -9.38 -34.72 -5.77
N SER A 127 -9.57 -36.04 -5.73
CA SER A 127 -9.77 -36.81 -4.53
C SER A 127 -8.56 -36.64 -3.60
N ASP A 128 -8.85 -36.29 -2.36
CA ASP A 128 -8.01 -36.61 -1.21
C ASP A 128 -7.70 -38.11 -1.20
N GLN A 129 -6.42 -38.46 -1.15
CA GLN A 129 -5.96 -39.69 -0.52
C GLN A 129 -4.75 -39.38 0.35
N THR A 130 -5.04 -39.20 1.63
CA THR A 130 -4.13 -39.54 2.72
C THR A 130 -3.84 -41.04 2.63
N SER A 131 -2.63 -41.44 2.27
CA SER A 131 -2.10 -42.78 2.56
C SER A 131 -0.58 -42.80 2.52
N THR A 132 -0.05 -43.35 3.60
CA THR A 132 1.32 -43.70 3.94
C THR A 132 2.04 -44.57 2.89
N THR A 133 3.36 -44.33 2.77
CA THR A 133 4.46 -45.25 2.35
C THR A 133 4.70 -45.58 0.85
N PRO A 134 5.98 -45.90 0.47
CA PRO A 134 6.63 -45.42 -0.75
C PRO A 134 6.74 -46.48 -1.85
N LEU A 135 6.69 -46.07 -3.12
CA LEU A 135 7.22 -46.91 -4.20
C LEU A 135 7.67 -46.10 -5.41
N THR A 136 8.98 -46.09 -5.56
CA THR A 136 9.77 -46.00 -6.79
C THR A 136 8.99 -46.38 -8.04
N ARG A 137 8.84 -45.43 -8.98
CA ARG A 137 8.71 -45.77 -10.40
C ARG A 137 9.48 -44.78 -11.26
N THR A 138 10.71 -45.18 -11.54
CA THR A 138 11.49 -44.89 -12.73
C THR A 138 10.58 -44.73 -13.95
N ILE A 139 10.80 -43.69 -14.78
CA ILE A 139 10.94 -43.80 -16.24
C ILE A 139 11.24 -42.41 -16.87
N LYS A 140 12.42 -42.38 -17.50
CA LYS A 140 12.86 -41.68 -18.71
C LYS A 140 13.04 -40.15 -18.70
N SER A 141 14.33 -39.83 -18.64
CA SER A 141 15.03 -38.77 -19.37
C SER A 141 14.46 -38.50 -20.76
N THR A 142 14.23 -37.23 -21.05
CA THR A 142 14.53 -36.64 -22.36
C THR A 142 14.99 -35.20 -22.07
N GLU A 143 16.28 -34.96 -22.29
CA GLU A 143 16.87 -33.64 -22.41
C GLU A 143 16.19 -32.88 -23.55
N GLN A 144 15.74 -31.65 -23.28
CA GLN A 144 15.77 -30.59 -24.28
C GLN A 144 16.32 -29.32 -23.64
N ASN A 145 17.45 -28.89 -24.20
CA ASN A 145 18.20 -27.70 -23.88
C ASN A 145 17.34 -26.44 -23.96
N GLY A 146 17.37 -25.63 -22.90
CA GLY A 146 16.80 -24.29 -22.88
C GLY A 146 17.16 -23.60 -21.56
N THR A 147 18.24 -22.82 -21.58
CA THR A 147 18.72 -21.97 -20.48
C THR A 147 17.59 -21.08 -19.98
N THR A 148 16.97 -21.47 -18.86
CA THR A 148 15.87 -20.76 -18.22
C THR A 148 16.17 -20.55 -16.75
N PRO A 149 16.29 -19.31 -16.25
CA PRO A 149 16.13 -19.03 -14.84
C PRO A 149 14.65 -18.72 -14.60
N SER A 150 13.75 -19.67 -14.88
CA SER A 150 12.40 -19.68 -14.33
C SER A 150 12.43 -20.44 -13.00
N LEU A 151 11.38 -20.28 -12.20
CA LEU A 151 11.16 -20.90 -10.90
C LEU A 151 11.11 -22.45 -10.93
N SER A 152 11.71 -23.10 -11.93
CA SER A 152 11.83 -24.55 -12.09
C SER A 152 12.93 -25.17 -11.20
N MET A 153 13.72 -24.35 -10.49
CA MET A 153 14.78 -24.79 -9.58
C MET A 153 14.27 -25.20 -8.17
N PHE A 154 12.96 -25.33 -7.96
CA PHE A 154 12.39 -25.72 -6.66
C PHE A 154 12.00 -27.20 -6.56
N ARG A 155 12.50 -28.04 -7.47
CA ARG A 155 12.28 -29.48 -7.45
C ARG A 155 13.28 -30.21 -6.55
N THR A 156 13.25 -29.96 -5.23
CA THR A 156 13.93 -30.83 -4.25
C THR A 156 13.03 -31.18 -3.07
N SER A 157 13.17 -32.42 -2.63
CA SER A 157 12.20 -33.26 -1.89
C SER A 157 11.99 -32.90 -0.41
N SER A 158 12.14 -31.64 0.02
CA SER A 158 11.77 -31.24 1.39
C SER A 158 11.11 -29.85 1.42
N ASN A 159 9.97 -29.73 2.09
CA ASN A 159 9.25 -28.45 2.21
C ASN A 159 10.12 -27.36 2.85
N THR A 160 10.97 -27.71 3.82
CA THR A 160 11.89 -26.77 4.51
C THR A 160 12.98 -26.21 3.59
N SER A 161 13.53 -27.01 2.65
CA SER A 161 14.56 -26.51 1.73
C SER A 161 14.01 -25.50 0.72
N VAL A 162 12.75 -25.63 0.32
CA VAL A 162 12.07 -24.71 -0.60
C VAL A 162 11.94 -23.32 0.04
N TYR A 163 11.42 -23.20 1.27
CA TYR A 163 11.29 -21.89 1.93
C TYR A 163 12.65 -21.19 2.13
N ILE A 164 13.69 -21.93 2.51
CA ILE A 164 15.05 -21.40 2.67
C ILE A 164 15.63 -20.94 1.32
N GLN A 165 15.36 -21.68 0.24
CA GLN A 165 15.80 -21.33 -1.10
C GLN A 165 15.03 -20.12 -1.66
N MET A 166 13.78 -19.87 -1.25
CA MET A 166 13.05 -18.65 -1.59
C MET A 166 13.68 -17.40 -0.96
N PHE A 167 14.14 -17.48 0.29
CA PHE A 167 14.92 -16.41 0.91
C PHE A 167 16.27 -16.15 0.24
N LYS A 168 16.77 -17.06 -0.62
CA LYS A 168 17.97 -16.83 -1.43
C LYS A 168 17.67 -16.23 -2.80
N CYS A 169 16.39 -16.10 -3.16
CA CYS A 169 15.99 -15.59 -4.46
C CYS A 169 16.13 -14.06 -4.53
N SER A 170 17.12 -13.56 -5.28
CA SER A 170 17.34 -12.12 -5.50
C SER A 170 16.10 -11.38 -6.03
N MET A 171 15.25 -12.07 -6.80
CA MET A 171 14.03 -11.47 -7.38
C MET A 171 13.00 -11.09 -6.33
N LEU A 172 12.87 -11.89 -5.26
CA LEU A 172 11.96 -11.61 -4.14
C LEU A 172 12.32 -10.28 -3.47
N TYR A 173 13.62 -10.07 -3.20
CA TYR A 173 14.09 -8.83 -2.59
C TYR A 173 13.88 -7.61 -3.50
N LYS A 174 14.16 -7.73 -4.80
CA LYS A 174 13.93 -6.62 -5.75
C LYS A 174 12.46 -6.21 -5.81
N VAL A 175 11.55 -7.17 -5.92
CA VAL A 175 10.11 -6.90 -5.92
C VAL A 175 9.64 -6.35 -4.57
N SER A 176 10.18 -6.86 -3.47
CA SER A 176 9.88 -6.37 -2.12
C SER A 176 10.31 -4.93 -1.91
N ILE A 177 11.51 -4.55 -2.38
CA ILE A 177 12.00 -3.17 -2.31
C ILE A 177 11.13 -2.26 -3.18
N LEU A 178 10.78 -2.68 -4.40
CA LEU A 178 9.90 -1.90 -5.29
C LEU A 178 8.51 -1.63 -4.65
N TYR A 179 7.93 -2.65 -4.02
CA TYR A 179 6.67 -2.53 -3.28
C TYR A 179 6.84 -1.60 -2.07
N THR A 180 7.90 -1.80 -1.29
CA THR A 180 8.15 -1.02 -0.07
C THR A 180 8.41 0.44 -0.38
N THR A 181 9.19 0.80 -1.40
CA THR A 181 9.43 2.21 -1.73
C THR A 181 8.16 2.91 -2.22
N SER A 182 7.33 2.22 -3.01
CA SER A 182 6.02 2.72 -3.45
C SER A 182 5.09 2.96 -2.26
N ARG A 183 5.08 2.05 -1.28
CA ARG A 183 4.25 2.18 -0.07
C ARG A 183 4.77 3.23 0.90
N LEU A 184 6.09 3.29 1.09
CA LEU A 184 6.74 4.25 1.97
C LEU A 184 6.53 5.68 1.47
N PHE A 185 6.61 5.91 0.14
CA PHE A 185 6.30 7.21 -0.46
C PHE A 185 4.88 7.69 -0.09
N LEU A 186 3.87 6.82 -0.24
CA LEU A 186 2.50 7.16 0.14
C LEU A 186 2.38 7.41 1.65
N THR A 187 3.02 6.56 2.45
CA THR A 187 2.92 6.61 3.91
C THR A 187 3.53 7.89 4.47
N ILE A 188 4.75 8.25 4.03
CA ILE A 188 5.40 9.52 4.40
C ILE A 188 4.55 10.70 3.95
N SER A 189 4.03 10.68 2.72
CA SER A 189 3.15 11.75 2.24
C SER A 189 1.91 11.92 3.12
N LEU A 190 1.25 10.83 3.52
CA LEU A 190 0.03 10.90 4.35
C LEU A 190 0.30 11.30 5.80
N ILE A 191 1.43 10.91 6.37
CA ILE A 191 1.80 11.28 7.75
C ILE A 191 2.24 12.74 7.82
N TYR A 192 3.14 13.16 6.94
CA TYR A 192 3.83 14.43 7.08
C TYR A 192 3.15 15.59 6.35
N VAL A 193 2.28 15.38 5.36
CA VAL A 193 1.51 16.49 4.74
C VAL A 193 0.61 17.19 5.77
N PRO A 194 -0.22 16.49 6.57
CA PRO A 194 -1.01 17.14 7.62
C PRO A 194 -0.16 17.86 8.66
N ILE A 195 0.97 17.25 9.07
CA ILE A 195 1.90 17.84 10.05
C ILE A 195 2.52 19.13 9.49
N TYR A 196 3.01 19.07 8.25
CA TYR A 196 3.53 20.22 7.52
C TYR A 196 2.48 21.34 7.44
N ILE A 197 1.23 21.02 7.07
CA ILE A 197 0.17 22.03 7.00
C ILE A 197 -0.12 22.61 8.38
N ASN A 198 -0.28 21.77 9.39
CA ASN A 198 -0.62 22.22 10.74
C ASN A 198 0.42 23.18 11.34
N GLU A 199 1.71 22.93 11.05
CA GLU A 199 2.80 23.75 11.57
C GLU A 199 2.97 25.09 10.84
N TYR A 200 2.68 25.11 9.53
CA TYR A 200 2.85 26.29 8.68
C TYR A 200 1.58 27.15 8.57
N TYR A 201 0.40 26.56 8.69
CA TYR A 201 -0.90 27.23 8.60
C TYR A 201 -1.56 27.37 9.98
N SER A 202 -0.77 27.55 11.05
CA SER A 202 -1.26 27.65 12.44
C SER A 202 -2.21 28.83 12.74
N GLY A 203 -2.75 29.51 11.72
CA GLY A 203 -3.76 30.57 11.82
C GLY A 203 -4.86 30.53 10.75
N THR A 204 -4.94 29.51 9.89
CA THR A 204 -5.96 29.39 8.82
C THR A 204 -6.97 28.30 9.15
N ASP A 205 -8.14 28.35 8.49
CA ASP A 205 -9.23 27.40 8.63
C ASP A 205 -8.73 25.96 8.68
N SER A 206 -9.05 25.35 9.80
CA SER A 206 -8.82 23.96 10.18
C SER A 206 -9.37 22.92 9.19
N SER A 207 -10.17 23.36 8.21
CA SER A 207 -10.62 22.56 7.08
C SER A 207 -9.47 22.10 6.18
N ILE A 208 -8.41 22.92 6.01
CA ILE A 208 -7.31 22.65 5.06
C ILE A 208 -6.53 21.39 5.44
N VAL A 209 -6.29 21.17 6.73
CA VAL A 209 -5.52 20.01 7.23
C VAL A 209 -6.19 18.69 6.85
N ALA A 210 -7.53 18.65 6.82
CA ALA A 210 -8.29 17.46 6.48
C ALA A 210 -8.57 17.31 4.97
N SER A 211 -8.73 18.43 4.26
CA SER A 211 -9.09 18.40 2.83
C SER A 211 -7.91 18.08 1.91
N VAL A 212 -6.68 18.39 2.29
CA VAL A 212 -5.50 18.09 1.44
C VAL A 212 -5.25 16.58 1.30
N PRO A 213 -5.22 15.77 2.37
CA PRO A 213 -5.15 14.31 2.22
C PRO A 213 -6.33 13.73 1.43
N LEU A 214 -7.54 14.28 1.60
CA LEU A 214 -8.70 13.89 0.82
C LEU A 214 -8.50 14.17 -0.67
N ALA A 215 -7.95 15.32 -1.06
CA ALA A 215 -7.61 15.63 -2.44
C ALA A 215 -6.58 14.62 -3.00
N SER A 216 -5.60 14.21 -2.20
CA SER A 216 -4.64 13.17 -2.58
C SER A 216 -5.30 11.81 -2.82
N PHE A 217 -6.27 11.41 -1.97
CA PHE A 217 -7.02 10.18 -2.17
C PHE A 217 -7.96 10.25 -3.39
N LEU A 218 -8.60 11.39 -3.65
CA LEU A 218 -9.42 11.59 -4.85
C LEU A 218 -8.56 11.50 -6.13
N ALA A 219 -7.38 12.12 -6.12
CA ALA A 219 -6.41 11.98 -7.21
C ALA A 219 -5.95 10.52 -7.38
N SER A 220 -5.66 9.82 -6.28
CA SER A 220 -5.32 8.39 -6.29
C SER A 220 -6.44 7.53 -6.89
N LEU A 221 -7.70 7.82 -6.53
CA LEU A 221 -8.86 7.12 -7.07
C LEU A 221 -8.96 7.34 -8.58
N ALA A 222 -8.88 8.59 -9.02
CA ALA A 222 -8.89 8.96 -10.43
C ALA A 222 -7.76 8.28 -11.21
N ALA A 223 -6.53 8.27 -10.66
CA ALA A 223 -5.39 7.58 -11.26
C ALA A 223 -5.61 6.07 -11.40
N SER A 224 -6.09 5.42 -10.34
CA SER A 224 -6.31 3.96 -10.35
C SER A 224 -7.39 3.53 -11.35
N LEU A 225 -8.46 4.31 -11.50
CA LEU A 225 -9.51 4.07 -12.49
C LEU A 225 -9.02 4.36 -13.91
N SER A 226 -8.29 5.47 -14.08
CA SER A 226 -7.76 5.89 -15.37
C SER A 226 -6.73 4.91 -15.90
N LEU A 227 -5.92 4.28 -15.04
CA LEU A 227 -4.92 3.29 -15.45
C LEU A 227 -5.54 2.17 -16.28
N LYS A 228 -6.73 1.69 -15.89
CA LYS A 228 -7.47 0.67 -16.64
C LYS A 228 -7.98 1.20 -17.98
N SER A 229 -8.65 2.35 -17.97
CA SER A 229 -9.17 2.98 -19.19
C SER A 229 -8.05 3.26 -20.21
N PHE A 230 -6.92 3.78 -19.74
CA PHE A 230 -5.75 4.07 -20.56
C PHE A 230 -5.12 2.80 -21.12
N GLN A 231 -4.98 1.73 -20.33
CA GLN A 231 -4.41 0.47 -20.82
C GLN A 231 -5.28 -0.20 -21.90
N SER A 232 -6.61 -0.10 -21.80
CA SER A 232 -7.53 -0.69 -22.79
C SER A 232 -7.72 0.17 -24.04
N CYS A 233 -7.75 1.51 -23.90
CA CYS A 233 -8.08 2.42 -25.01
C CYS A 233 -6.85 2.90 -25.79
N ALA A 234 -5.65 2.86 -25.21
CA ALA A 234 -4.48 3.46 -25.83
C ALA A 234 -4.03 2.71 -27.11
N PRO A 235 -3.89 3.41 -28.24
CA PRO A 235 -3.51 2.80 -29.52
C PRO A 235 -2.04 2.35 -29.57
N SER A 236 -1.16 2.89 -28.72
CA SER A 236 0.26 2.52 -28.72
C SER A 236 0.57 1.40 -27.71
N SER A 237 1.41 0.46 -28.12
CA SER A 237 1.91 -0.64 -27.29
C SER A 237 2.65 -0.16 -26.02
N LEU A 238 3.03 1.12 -25.98
CA LEU A 238 3.80 1.75 -24.92
C LEU A 238 3.00 1.89 -23.61
N TRP A 239 1.71 2.24 -23.65
CA TRP A 239 0.86 2.37 -22.45
C TRP A 239 0.51 1.02 -21.81
N ARG A 240 0.71 -0.08 -22.53
CA ARG A 240 0.64 -1.44 -21.98
C ARG A 240 1.89 -1.82 -21.18
N ASN A 241 2.97 -1.06 -21.30
CA ASN A 241 4.19 -1.38 -20.59
C ASN A 241 4.12 -0.86 -19.15
N ASN A 242 3.96 -1.77 -18.17
CA ASN A 242 3.95 -1.40 -16.76
C ASN A 242 5.26 -0.73 -16.32
N GLN A 243 6.38 -1.01 -16.97
CA GLN A 243 7.64 -0.33 -16.68
C GLN A 243 7.53 1.17 -16.96
N PHE A 244 6.96 1.54 -18.12
CA PHE A 244 6.77 2.93 -18.48
C PHE A 244 5.80 3.63 -17.52
N LEU A 245 4.68 2.97 -17.20
CA LEU A 245 3.70 3.51 -16.27
C LEU A 245 4.28 3.74 -14.87
N PHE A 246 5.18 2.86 -14.41
CA PHE A 246 5.84 3.04 -13.11
C PHE A 246 6.76 4.26 -13.12
N VAL A 247 7.53 4.46 -14.19
CA VAL A 247 8.37 5.64 -14.35
C VAL A 247 7.51 6.89 -14.40
N LEU A 248 6.41 6.90 -15.14
CA LEU A 248 5.48 8.04 -15.21
C LEU A 248 4.88 8.37 -13.84
N GLY A 249 4.44 7.37 -13.08
CA GLY A 249 3.96 7.55 -11.70
C GLY A 249 5.05 8.12 -10.78
N SER A 250 6.27 7.61 -10.89
CA SER A 250 7.42 8.10 -10.10
C SER A 250 7.79 9.54 -10.47
N LEU A 251 7.71 9.92 -11.75
CA LEU A 251 7.92 11.30 -12.21
C LEU A 251 6.82 12.24 -11.72
N ALA A 252 5.56 11.80 -11.68
CA ALA A 252 4.48 12.57 -11.08
C ALA A 252 4.71 12.81 -9.58
N GLY A 253 5.18 11.78 -8.85
CA GLY A 253 5.58 11.91 -7.44
C GLY A 253 6.75 12.88 -7.24
N LEU A 254 7.78 12.82 -8.10
CA LEU A 254 8.92 13.75 -8.09
C LEU A 254 8.49 15.18 -8.37
N ALA A 255 7.56 15.39 -9.32
CA ALA A 255 7.00 16.71 -9.58
C ALA A 255 6.33 17.30 -8.33
N GLY A 256 5.58 16.48 -7.58
CA GLY A 256 5.02 16.87 -6.29
C GLY A 256 6.08 17.30 -5.27
N CYS A 257 7.21 16.58 -5.22
CA CYS A 257 8.34 16.92 -4.33
C CYS A 257 8.94 18.29 -4.71
N VAL A 258 9.14 18.54 -6.00
CA VAL A 258 9.65 19.82 -6.51
C VAL A 258 8.68 20.96 -6.22
N ILE A 259 7.38 20.75 -6.41
CA ILE A 259 6.35 21.77 -6.10
C ILE A 259 6.41 22.17 -4.62
N ILE A 260 6.49 21.20 -3.70
CA ILE A 260 6.61 21.48 -2.26
C ILE A 260 7.89 22.27 -1.94
N LEU A 261 9.02 21.88 -2.56
CA LEU A 261 10.30 22.55 -2.32
C LEU A 261 10.29 24.00 -2.79
N TRP A 262 9.65 24.28 -3.93
CA TRP A 262 9.57 25.60 -4.55
C TRP A 262 8.37 26.43 -4.07
N THR A 263 7.62 25.94 -3.10
CA THR A 263 6.46 26.66 -2.58
C THR A 263 6.91 27.94 -1.86
N PRO A 264 6.52 29.14 -2.36
CA PRO A 264 6.87 30.40 -1.72
C PRO A 264 6.07 30.60 -0.44
N PHE A 265 6.57 31.44 0.46
CA PHE A 265 5.92 31.78 1.74
C PHE A 265 4.72 32.75 1.59
N ASN A 266 4.17 32.90 0.37
CA ASN A 266 3.04 33.79 0.09
C ASN A 266 1.72 33.03 0.29
N ALA A 267 0.83 33.53 1.14
CA ALA A 267 -0.35 32.81 1.63
C ALA A 267 -1.23 32.16 0.53
N ASP A 268 -1.60 32.90 -0.52
CA ASP A 268 -2.51 32.39 -1.56
C ASP A 268 -1.85 31.34 -2.47
N GLN A 269 -0.63 31.61 -2.92
CA GLN A 269 0.12 30.70 -3.78
C GLN A 269 0.55 29.42 -3.03
N GLN A 270 0.76 29.53 -1.71
CA GLN A 270 1.16 28.41 -0.87
C GLN A 270 0.07 27.33 -0.82
N VAL A 271 -1.20 27.73 -0.61
CA VAL A 271 -2.33 26.79 -0.55
C VAL A 271 -2.48 26.04 -1.87
N LEU A 272 -2.48 26.77 -3.00
CA LEU A 272 -2.59 26.16 -4.33
C LEU A 272 -1.48 25.13 -4.59
N ASN A 273 -0.23 25.48 -4.25
CA ASN A 273 0.91 24.59 -4.46
C ASN A 273 0.83 23.33 -3.58
N VAL A 274 0.34 23.44 -2.34
CA VAL A 274 0.15 22.28 -1.46
C VAL A 274 -0.91 21.32 -2.00
N TYR A 275 -2.04 21.84 -2.51
CA TYR A 275 -3.03 21.02 -3.19
C TYR A 275 -2.48 20.38 -4.48
N ALA A 276 -1.75 21.16 -5.30
CA ALA A 276 -1.11 20.64 -6.51
C ALA A 276 -0.13 19.49 -6.17
N ALA A 277 0.69 19.65 -5.14
CA ALA A 277 1.59 18.61 -4.67
C ALA A 277 0.84 17.37 -4.15
N ALA A 278 -0.24 17.55 -3.39
CA ALA A 278 -1.05 16.45 -2.87
C ALA A 278 -1.71 15.64 -4.01
N ILE A 279 -2.16 16.30 -5.06
CA ILE A 279 -2.65 15.66 -6.28
C ILE A 279 -1.54 14.86 -6.95
N CYS A 280 -0.36 15.46 -7.16
CA CYS A 280 0.82 14.77 -7.72
C CYS A 280 1.23 13.54 -6.90
N PHE A 281 1.24 13.65 -5.57
CA PHE A 281 1.52 12.53 -4.66
C PHE A 281 0.47 11.43 -4.77
N GLY A 282 -0.82 11.78 -4.87
CA GLY A 282 -1.89 10.82 -5.05
C GLY A 282 -1.80 10.08 -6.39
N LEU A 283 -1.61 10.83 -7.49
CA LEU A 283 -1.43 10.26 -8.83
C LEU A 283 -0.22 9.31 -8.88
N GLY A 284 0.94 9.78 -8.42
CA GLY A 284 2.19 9.04 -8.48
C GLY A 284 2.18 7.77 -7.62
N SER A 285 1.75 7.90 -6.37
CA SER A 285 1.71 6.79 -5.42
C SER A 285 0.70 5.71 -5.81
N SER A 286 -0.45 6.08 -6.36
CA SER A 286 -1.45 5.12 -6.84
C SER A 286 -0.90 4.27 -7.98
N VAL A 287 -0.28 4.89 -8.98
CA VAL A 287 0.26 4.19 -10.15
C VAL A 287 1.40 3.25 -9.76
N THR A 288 2.39 3.74 -9.00
CA THR A 288 3.53 2.92 -8.56
C THR A 288 3.10 1.77 -7.65
N MET A 289 2.13 2.01 -6.76
CA MET A 289 1.57 0.99 -5.88
C MET A 289 0.86 -0.13 -6.65
N VAL A 290 -0.02 0.20 -7.61
CA VAL A 290 -0.71 -0.82 -8.42
C VAL A 290 0.30 -1.67 -9.19
N ILE A 291 1.28 -1.04 -9.83
CA ILE A 291 2.27 -1.75 -10.64
C ILE A 291 3.15 -2.65 -9.77
N SER A 292 3.60 -2.17 -8.60
CA SER A 292 4.41 -2.98 -7.68
C SER A 292 3.65 -4.21 -7.16
N LEU A 293 2.35 -4.07 -6.87
CA LEU A 293 1.49 -5.20 -6.51
C LEU A 293 1.31 -6.19 -7.68
N CYS A 294 1.11 -5.69 -8.90
CA CYS A 294 1.04 -6.54 -10.11
C CYS A 294 2.35 -7.31 -10.33
N SER A 295 3.50 -6.66 -10.16
CA SER A 295 4.81 -7.33 -10.23
C SER A 295 4.97 -8.40 -9.15
N THR A 296 4.40 -8.18 -7.96
CA THR A 296 4.36 -9.18 -6.89
C THR A 296 3.47 -10.37 -7.26
N ALA A 297 2.28 -10.12 -7.82
CA ALA A 297 1.40 -11.18 -8.30
C ALA A 297 2.02 -12.00 -9.45
N ASN A 298 2.73 -11.32 -10.36
CA ASN A 298 3.46 -11.97 -11.45
C ASN A 298 4.66 -12.80 -10.95
N LEU A 299 5.29 -12.40 -9.84
CA LEU A 299 6.35 -13.19 -9.21
C LEU A 299 5.81 -14.49 -8.61
N VAL A 300 4.61 -14.47 -8.02
CA VAL A 300 3.93 -15.69 -7.53
C VAL A 300 3.61 -16.63 -8.70
N GLY A 301 3.12 -16.09 -9.81
CA GLY A 301 2.92 -16.87 -11.03
C GLY A 301 1.83 -17.93 -10.88
N SER A 302 2.00 -19.07 -11.55
CA SER A 302 1.08 -20.22 -11.51
C SER A 302 1.26 -21.09 -10.27
N ASP A 303 2.41 -21.00 -9.59
CA ASP A 303 2.75 -21.83 -8.43
C ASP A 303 2.23 -21.19 -7.14
N THR A 304 0.91 -21.10 -7.03
CA THR A 304 0.24 -20.32 -5.99
C THR A 304 0.36 -20.89 -4.58
N GLN A 305 0.81 -22.14 -4.45
CA GLN A 305 1.07 -22.82 -3.18
C GLN A 305 1.98 -22.01 -2.24
N TYR A 306 2.94 -21.27 -2.81
CA TYR A 306 3.88 -20.43 -2.04
C TYR A 306 3.52 -18.94 -2.03
N GLY A 307 2.38 -18.57 -2.63
CA GLY A 307 1.95 -17.18 -2.78
C GLY A 307 1.75 -16.46 -1.45
N ALA A 308 1.12 -17.11 -0.47
CA ALA A 308 0.92 -16.55 0.87
C ALA A 308 2.25 -16.22 1.56
N PHE A 309 3.27 -17.08 1.42
CA PHE A 309 4.59 -16.86 1.99
C PHE A 309 5.34 -15.71 1.29
N ILE A 310 5.28 -15.61 -0.04
CA ILE A 310 5.84 -14.48 -0.80
C ILE A 310 5.21 -13.16 -0.35
N TYR A 311 3.88 -13.09 -0.32
CA TYR A 311 3.17 -11.88 0.11
C TYR A 311 3.46 -11.55 1.57
N SER A 312 3.58 -12.54 2.45
CA SER A 312 3.97 -12.33 3.84
C SER A 312 5.35 -11.69 3.93
N THR A 313 6.33 -12.18 3.18
CA THR A 313 7.70 -11.63 3.16
C THR A 313 7.71 -10.19 2.63
N VAL A 314 7.06 -9.95 1.48
CA VAL A 314 6.99 -8.62 0.84
C VAL A 314 6.31 -7.60 1.76
N THR A 315 5.16 -7.96 2.36
CA THR A 315 4.41 -7.06 3.25
C THR A 315 5.05 -6.91 4.63
N PHE A 316 5.79 -7.91 5.10
CA PHE A 316 6.60 -7.80 6.31
C PHE A 316 7.73 -6.80 6.12
N SER A 317 8.48 -6.89 5.01
CA SER A 317 9.54 -5.92 4.68
C SER A 317 9.01 -4.50 4.62
N ASP A 318 7.84 -4.30 4.00
CA ASP A 318 7.15 -3.00 3.95
C ASP A 318 6.86 -2.46 5.36
N LYS A 319 6.23 -3.24 6.23
CA LYS A 319 5.91 -2.81 7.60
C LYS A 319 7.15 -2.49 8.42
N LEU A 320 8.18 -3.32 8.32
CA LEU A 320 9.45 -3.13 9.03
C LEU A 320 10.16 -1.85 8.57
N LEU A 321 10.34 -1.69 7.26
CA LEU A 321 11.05 -0.55 6.69
C LEU A 321 10.28 0.76 6.87
N ASN A 322 8.95 0.74 6.81
CA ASN A 322 8.13 1.91 7.16
C ASN A 322 8.33 2.32 8.63
N GLY A 323 8.33 1.37 9.56
CA GLY A 323 8.56 1.64 10.97
C GLY A 323 9.94 2.25 11.22
N VAL A 324 10.99 1.65 10.65
CA VAL A 324 12.38 2.14 10.76
C VAL A 324 12.51 3.53 10.15
N ALA A 325 11.92 3.78 8.98
CA ALA A 325 11.99 5.07 8.31
C ALA A 325 11.34 6.18 9.15
N VAL A 326 10.15 5.94 9.71
CA VAL A 326 9.47 6.94 10.56
C VAL A 326 10.25 7.22 11.85
N ILE A 327 10.79 6.18 12.52
CA ILE A 327 11.62 6.36 13.70
C ILE A 327 12.86 7.19 13.37
N LEU A 328 13.53 6.93 12.24
CA LEU A 328 14.71 7.67 11.84
C LEU A 328 14.39 9.13 11.54
N ILE A 329 13.29 9.41 10.83
CA ILE A 329 12.84 10.78 10.57
C ILE A 329 12.59 11.49 11.91
N GLU A 330 11.74 10.94 12.78
CA GLU A 330 11.42 11.60 14.06
C GLU A 330 12.63 11.71 15.00
N TYR A 331 13.59 10.78 14.95
CA TYR A 331 14.83 10.88 15.71
C TYR A 331 15.73 12.03 15.24
N LEU A 332 15.71 12.34 13.93
CA LEU A 332 16.48 13.44 13.34
C LEU A 332 15.78 14.80 13.47
N ARG A 333 14.62 14.86 14.13
CA ARG A 333 13.85 16.09 14.32
C ARG A 333 14.53 17.01 15.34
N CYS A 334 14.58 18.31 15.04
CA CYS A 334 15.11 19.32 15.95
C CYS A 334 14.15 19.58 17.13
N GLU A 335 14.71 19.82 18.33
CA GLU A 335 13.93 20.05 19.56
C GLU A 335 13.08 21.33 19.54
N SER A 336 13.51 22.38 18.82
CA SER A 336 12.78 23.65 18.73
C SER A 336 12.32 23.98 17.31
N LYS A 337 11.05 24.42 17.20
CA LYS A 337 10.40 24.86 15.96
C LYS A 337 11.15 26.02 15.27
N GLU A 338 11.82 26.86 16.05
CA GLU A 338 12.57 28.03 15.56
C GLU A 338 13.92 27.65 14.92
N LEU A 339 14.57 26.56 15.34
CA LEU A 339 15.84 26.15 14.74
C LEU A 339 15.67 25.49 13.37
N CYS A 340 14.53 24.83 13.11
CA CYS A 340 14.33 24.04 11.89
C CYS A 340 12.93 24.24 11.28
N PRO A 341 12.57 25.47 10.86
CA PRO A 341 11.23 25.75 10.37
C PRO A 341 10.88 24.96 9.10
N THR A 342 11.88 24.49 8.34
CA THR A 342 11.69 23.81 7.05
C THR A 342 11.81 22.29 7.09
N TYR A 343 11.89 21.71 8.29
CA TYR A 343 12.14 20.27 8.47
C TYR A 343 11.13 19.39 7.72
N TYR A 344 9.83 19.50 7.99
CA TYR A 344 8.83 18.66 7.33
C TYR A 344 8.70 18.91 5.83
N ARG A 345 8.99 20.13 5.37
CA ARG A 345 9.08 20.44 3.93
C ARG A 345 10.22 19.66 3.27
N GLN A 346 11.37 19.62 3.92
CA GLN A 346 12.54 18.88 3.46
C GLN A 346 12.31 17.36 3.52
N VAL A 347 11.66 16.85 4.57
CA VAL A 347 11.26 15.44 4.66
C VAL A 347 10.35 15.06 3.49
N LEU A 348 9.29 15.83 3.25
CA LEU A 348 8.33 15.58 2.17
C LEU A 348 8.95 15.69 0.78
N SER A 349 9.98 16.50 0.58
CA SER A 349 10.65 16.63 -0.73
C SER A 349 11.78 15.62 -0.90
N TYR A 350 12.77 15.62 0.00
CA TYR A 350 13.99 14.82 -0.18
C TYR A 350 13.77 13.34 0.08
N VAL A 351 13.01 12.97 1.12
CA VAL A 351 12.80 11.54 1.43
C VAL A 351 11.91 10.90 0.38
N ASN A 352 10.76 11.50 0.06
CA ASN A 352 9.89 11.01 -1.02
C ASN A 352 10.57 11.05 -2.40
N GLY A 353 11.38 12.07 -2.68
CA GLY A 353 12.17 12.14 -3.91
C GLY A 353 13.17 11.00 -4.01
N ALA A 354 13.91 10.72 -2.93
CA ALA A 354 14.84 9.58 -2.86
C ALA A 354 14.12 8.25 -3.05
N LEU A 355 12.94 8.06 -2.44
CA LEU A 355 12.15 6.83 -2.60
C LEU A 355 11.68 6.62 -4.05
N SER A 356 11.25 7.68 -4.73
CA SER A 356 10.90 7.62 -6.15
C SER A 356 12.10 7.22 -7.01
N ILE A 357 13.29 7.79 -6.75
CA ILE A 357 14.52 7.46 -7.46
C ILE A 357 14.93 6.00 -7.21
N ILE A 358 14.93 5.55 -5.95
CA ILE A 358 15.24 4.16 -5.58
C ILE A 358 14.27 3.21 -6.29
N GLY A 359 12.97 3.53 -6.30
CA GLY A 359 11.96 2.77 -7.02
C GLY A 359 12.28 2.62 -8.51
N ILE A 360 12.64 3.72 -9.19
CA ILE A 360 13.04 3.70 -10.60
C ILE A 360 14.30 2.86 -10.82
N VAL A 361 15.33 3.02 -9.98
CA VAL A 361 16.59 2.26 -10.09
C VAL A 361 16.31 0.76 -9.97
N ILE A 362 15.53 0.35 -8.97
CA ILE A 362 15.19 -1.06 -8.76
C ILE A 362 14.33 -1.60 -9.91
N LEU A 363 13.41 -0.80 -10.45
CA LEU A 363 12.60 -1.16 -11.61
C LEU A 363 13.46 -1.57 -12.81
N PHE A 364 14.54 -0.84 -13.11
CA PHE A 364 15.44 -1.17 -14.22
C PHE A 364 16.24 -2.46 -14.00
N THR A 365 16.41 -2.89 -12.74
CA THR A 365 17.09 -4.15 -12.40
C THR A 365 16.18 -5.38 -12.46
N LEU A 366 14.87 -5.19 -12.65
CA LEU A 366 13.87 -6.26 -12.73
C LEU A 366 13.77 -6.83 -14.15
N PRO A 367 13.63 -8.16 -14.30
CA PRO A 367 13.46 -8.77 -15.60
C PRO A 367 12.11 -8.37 -16.21
N LYS A 368 12.12 -8.02 -17.51
CA LYS A 368 10.93 -7.53 -18.25
C LYS A 368 9.70 -8.45 -18.13
N ARG A 369 9.90 -9.76 -17.93
CA ARG A 369 8.81 -10.74 -17.74
C ARG A 369 7.90 -10.43 -16.54
N LEU A 370 8.44 -9.87 -15.45
CA LEU A 370 7.66 -9.51 -14.26
C LEU A 370 6.85 -8.22 -14.46
N LEU A 371 7.25 -7.42 -15.45
CA LEU A 371 6.66 -6.14 -15.81
C LEU A 371 5.71 -6.25 -17.02
N ALA A 372 5.66 -7.41 -17.70
CA ALA A 372 4.80 -7.60 -18.84
C ALA A 372 3.33 -7.76 -18.42
N SER A 373 2.44 -6.92 -18.95
CA SER A 373 0.99 -7.13 -18.90
C SER A 373 0.55 -7.98 -20.11
N HIS A 374 1.01 -9.24 -20.13
CA HIS A 374 0.76 -10.11 -21.30
C HIS A 374 -0.69 -10.46 -21.52
#